data_AF-A0A1I5THY6-F1
#
_entry.id   AF-A0A1I5THY6-F1
#
_cell.length_a   1.000
_cell.length_b   1.000
_cell.length_c   1.000
_cell.angle_alpha   90.00
_cell.angle_beta   90.00
_cell.angle_gamma   90.00
#
_symmetry.space_group_name_H-M   'P 1'
#
loop_
_entity.id
_entity.type
_entity.pdbx_description
1 polymer ?
#
loop_
_entity_poly.entity_id
_entity_poly.type
_entity_poly.pdbx_seq_one_letter_code
_entity_poly.pdbx_strand_id
1 'polypeptide(L)'
;MTAPPGPPGPSPALVPGEVRGYRRFRLTDDGLCPPVQLDAGPWSGPVERARCAVDEEHVPPQWGCGCGLYGWYHPSHTGLGTGWGNVTAVVAARGRVILGDSGFRAAAARVVAVSLPRGTGPRRRRRWERLLAERHPGVSVYRSRRRMVRRHPPEDLSGLGIEVRPSPAVRHLWTALALWLSGVLVVWSVAALSRGALLRMGPVEWLGVLACFVAWQATVVRLVCRASSPPAGGTRGEPPWSDDGGRGTG
;
A
#
# COMPACT_ATOMS: atom_id res chain seq x y z
N MET A 1 28.29 35.20 -26.93
CA MET A 1 27.70 34.21 -27.84
C MET A 1 26.77 33.34 -27.01
N THR A 2 25.46 33.48 -27.20
CA THR A 2 24.44 32.76 -26.43
C THR A 2 24.43 31.30 -26.89
N ALA A 3 24.63 30.37 -25.95
CA ALA A 3 24.49 28.95 -26.26
C ALA A 3 23.06 28.66 -26.77
N PRO A 4 22.89 27.85 -27.81
CA PRO A 4 21.57 27.50 -28.30
C PRO A 4 20.80 26.77 -27.19
N PRO A 5 19.47 26.98 -27.09
CA PRO A 5 18.65 26.27 -26.12
C PRO A 5 18.83 24.76 -26.32
N GLY A 6 19.16 24.06 -25.22
CA GLY A 6 19.25 22.61 -25.22
C GLY A 6 17.95 21.98 -25.73
N PRO A 7 18.02 20.81 -26.40
CA PRO A 7 16.83 20.17 -26.94
C PRO A 7 15.82 19.93 -25.80
N PRO A 8 14.52 20.15 -26.05
CA PRO A 8 13.50 19.86 -25.05
C PRO A 8 13.63 18.39 -24.63
N GLY A 9 13.77 18.14 -23.32
CA GLY A 9 13.80 16.79 -22.78
C GLY A 9 12.60 15.98 -23.26
N PRO A 10 12.72 14.64 -23.35
CA PRO A 10 11.65 13.81 -23.88
C PRO A 10 10.35 14.09 -23.13
N SER A 11 9.35 14.55 -23.88
CA SER A 11 8.04 14.87 -23.32
C SER A 11 7.44 13.61 -22.67
N PRO A 12 6.85 13.71 -21.48
CA PRO A 12 6.26 12.56 -20.82
C PRO A 12 5.19 11.93 -21.71
N ALA A 13 5.19 10.60 -21.81
CA ALA A 13 4.21 9.86 -22.59
C ALA A 13 2.79 10.22 -22.10
N LEU A 14 2.01 10.85 -22.98
CA LEU A 14 0.62 11.21 -22.69
C LEU A 14 -0.26 10.02 -23.08
N VAL A 15 -0.93 9.46 -22.09
CA VAL A 15 -1.90 8.38 -22.27
C VAL A 15 -3.28 8.96 -21.98
N PRO A 16 -4.24 8.88 -22.92
CA PRO A 16 -5.59 9.36 -22.67
C PRO A 16 -6.25 8.53 -21.56
N GLY A 17 -6.82 9.19 -20.55
CA GLY A 17 -7.66 8.54 -19.54
C GLY A 17 -7.23 8.81 -18.09
N GLU A 18 -7.69 7.94 -17.21
CA GLU A 18 -7.40 7.94 -15.77
C GLU A 18 -6.77 6.59 -15.40
N VAL A 19 -5.82 6.59 -14.47
CA VAL A 19 -5.28 5.36 -13.88
C VAL A 19 -6.07 5.02 -12.62
N ARG A 20 -6.69 3.86 -12.58
CA ARG A 20 -7.43 3.38 -11.42
C ARG A 20 -6.48 2.72 -10.43
N GLY A 21 -6.68 3.08 -9.16
CA GLY A 21 -5.98 2.45 -8.06
C GLY A 21 -6.87 2.26 -6.84
N TYR A 22 -6.25 1.72 -5.81
CA TYR A 22 -6.83 1.57 -4.49
C TYR A 22 -6.08 2.46 -3.51
N ARG A 23 -6.80 3.06 -2.56
CA ARG A 23 -6.23 3.88 -1.48
C ARG A 23 -6.98 3.62 -0.19
N ARG A 24 -6.35 3.84 0.95
CA ARG A 24 -7.04 3.81 2.25
C ARG A 24 -7.26 5.21 2.77
N PHE A 25 -8.38 5.36 3.45
CA PHE A 25 -8.76 6.59 4.12
C PHE A 25 -9.19 6.28 5.54
N ARG A 26 -9.04 7.25 6.42
CA ARG A 26 -9.77 7.33 7.67
C ARG A 26 -11.08 8.08 7.38
N LEU A 27 -12.20 7.37 7.45
CA LEU A 27 -13.52 7.97 7.41
C LEU A 27 -13.82 8.56 8.79
N THR A 28 -13.86 9.89 8.85
CA THR A 28 -14.24 10.71 10.00
C THR A 28 -15.56 11.39 9.72
N ASP A 29 -16.05 12.17 10.69
CA ASP A 29 -17.22 13.02 10.53
C ASP A 29 -17.00 14.14 9.52
N ASP A 30 -15.74 14.43 9.18
CA ASP A 30 -15.30 15.41 8.17
C ASP A 30 -15.07 14.78 6.78
N GLY A 31 -15.19 13.45 6.68
CA GLY A 31 -15.19 12.73 5.41
C GLY A 31 -13.99 11.81 5.26
N LEU A 32 -13.46 11.71 4.04
CA LEU A 32 -12.36 10.82 3.73
C LEU A 32 -11.01 11.51 3.96
N CYS A 33 -10.39 11.25 5.11
CA CYS A 33 -9.08 11.80 5.45
C CYS A 33 -7.95 10.84 5.04
N PRO A 34 -6.86 11.34 4.44
CA PRO A 34 -5.64 10.56 4.24
C PRO A 34 -5.07 10.05 5.58
N PRO A 35 -4.55 8.81 5.65
CA PRO A 35 -4.07 8.25 6.91
C PRO A 35 -2.72 8.81 7.38
N VAL A 36 -1.89 9.34 6.46
CA VAL A 36 -0.51 9.80 6.75
C VAL A 36 -0.39 11.33 6.70
N GLN A 37 -1.33 11.99 6.02
CA GLN A 37 -1.35 13.45 5.84
C GLN A 37 -2.55 13.99 6.61
N LEU A 38 -2.55 13.83 7.93
CA LEU A 38 -3.69 14.26 8.76
C LEU A 38 -3.90 15.77 8.68
N ASP A 39 -2.81 16.53 8.54
CA ASP A 39 -2.84 17.99 8.40
C ASP A 39 -3.38 18.45 7.03
N ALA A 40 -3.44 17.56 6.03
CA ALA A 40 -4.04 17.87 4.74
C ALA A 40 -5.58 17.93 4.78
N GLY A 41 -6.19 17.49 5.88
CA GLY A 41 -7.64 17.49 6.04
C GLY A 41 -8.38 16.44 5.21
N PRO A 42 -9.72 16.47 5.22
CA PRO A 42 -10.53 15.58 4.39
C PRO A 42 -10.41 15.95 2.91
N TRP A 43 -10.45 14.97 2.03
CA TRP A 43 -10.67 15.23 0.61
C TRP A 43 -12.02 15.93 0.45
N SER A 44 -12.03 17.16 -0.05
CA SER A 44 -13.19 18.06 0.06
C SER A 44 -13.82 18.42 -1.29
N GLY A 45 -13.54 17.65 -2.35
CA GLY A 45 -14.06 17.94 -3.69
C GLY A 45 -14.29 16.71 -4.56
N PRO A 46 -14.86 16.91 -5.77
CA PRO A 46 -15.05 15.84 -6.74
C PRO A 46 -13.71 15.30 -7.25
N VAL A 47 -12.66 16.12 -7.20
CA VAL A 47 -11.29 15.77 -7.56
C VAL A 47 -10.34 16.44 -6.59
N GLU A 48 -9.55 15.64 -5.88
CA GLU A 48 -8.46 16.10 -5.04
C GLU A 48 -7.23 16.41 -5.88
N ARG A 49 -6.50 17.48 -5.54
CA ARG A 49 -5.21 17.81 -6.15
C ARG A 49 -4.09 17.68 -5.13
N ALA A 50 -3.00 17.05 -5.53
CA ALA A 50 -1.79 17.00 -4.74
C ALA A 50 -1.24 18.40 -4.49
N ARG A 51 -0.61 18.58 -3.34
CA ARG A 51 0.22 19.74 -2.99
C ARG A 51 1.54 19.22 -2.44
N CYS A 52 2.62 19.94 -2.69
CA CYS A 52 3.90 19.66 -2.07
C CYS A 52 3.96 20.42 -0.74
N ALA A 53 4.39 19.75 0.34
CA ALA A 53 4.52 20.38 1.66
C ALA A 53 5.90 21.01 1.88
N VAL A 54 6.86 20.74 0.98
CA VAL A 54 8.24 21.23 1.07
C VAL A 54 8.42 22.53 0.29
N ASP A 55 7.76 22.63 -0.86
CA ASP A 55 7.89 23.73 -1.81
C ASP A 55 6.54 23.94 -2.50
N GLU A 56 5.95 25.13 -2.34
CA GLU A 56 4.63 25.46 -2.91
C GLU A 56 4.68 25.69 -4.42
N GLU A 57 5.83 26.08 -4.98
CA GLU A 57 6.00 26.32 -6.42
C GLU A 57 6.13 25.02 -7.21
N HIS A 58 6.59 23.98 -6.53
CA HIS A 58 6.77 22.67 -7.11
C HIS A 58 5.42 22.01 -7.44
N VAL A 59 5.19 21.77 -8.75
CA VAL A 59 4.04 21.04 -9.29
C VAL A 59 4.10 19.52 -9.03
N PRO A 60 3.28 18.96 -8.12
CA PRO A 60 3.31 17.54 -7.80
C PRO A 60 2.65 16.67 -8.87
N PRO A 61 3.05 15.39 -9.00
CA PRO A 61 4.20 14.76 -8.35
C PRO A 61 5.49 15.05 -9.12
N GLN A 62 6.64 14.99 -8.43
CA GLN A 62 7.97 15.03 -9.05
C GLN A 62 8.84 13.92 -8.52
N TRP A 63 9.87 13.60 -9.30
CA TRP A 63 10.93 12.69 -8.90
C TRP A 63 11.73 13.30 -7.74
N GLY A 64 12.32 12.44 -6.90
CA GLY A 64 13.06 12.87 -5.70
C GLY A 64 12.24 13.42 -4.54
N CYS A 65 11.00 13.87 -4.76
CA CYS A 65 10.13 14.41 -3.70
C CYS A 65 9.02 13.43 -3.31
N GLY A 66 8.59 13.44 -2.05
CA GLY A 66 7.46 12.63 -1.55
C GLY A 66 6.07 13.17 -1.90
N CYS A 67 5.95 14.24 -2.68
CA CYS A 67 4.68 14.86 -3.03
C CYS A 67 3.82 13.98 -3.97
N GLY A 68 2.50 14.22 -3.98
CA GLY A 68 1.55 13.48 -4.82
C GLY A 68 0.49 12.69 -4.06
N LEU A 69 -0.58 12.33 -4.77
CA LEU A 69 -1.61 11.43 -4.28
C LEU A 69 -1.23 9.98 -4.58
N TYR A 70 -0.99 9.20 -3.54
CA TYR A 70 -0.56 7.80 -3.66
C TYR A 70 -1.75 6.85 -3.91
N GLY A 71 -1.55 5.85 -4.75
CA GLY A 71 -2.48 4.73 -4.93
C GLY A 71 -1.74 3.43 -5.22
N TRP A 72 -2.38 2.30 -4.97
CA TRP A 72 -1.87 0.97 -5.32
C TRP A 72 -2.63 0.37 -6.49
N TYR A 73 -1.95 -0.36 -7.38
CA TYR A 73 -2.61 -0.99 -8.53
C TYR A 73 -3.49 -2.18 -8.12
N HIS A 74 -3.03 -2.94 -7.12
CA HIS A 74 -3.75 -4.12 -6.63
C HIS A 74 -4.23 -3.91 -5.19
N PRO A 75 -5.47 -4.30 -4.84
CA PRO A 75 -6.01 -4.02 -3.52
C PRO A 75 -5.20 -4.70 -2.42
N SER A 76 -4.57 -5.86 -2.64
CA SER A 76 -3.77 -6.55 -1.61
C SER A 76 -2.68 -5.68 -0.97
N HIS A 77 -2.17 -4.67 -1.69
CA HIS A 77 -1.15 -3.75 -1.20
C HIS A 77 -1.70 -2.70 -0.22
N THR A 78 -3.02 -2.57 -0.09
CA THR A 78 -3.63 -1.68 0.92
C THR A 78 -3.56 -2.24 2.34
N GLY A 79 -3.09 -3.49 2.52
CA GLY A 79 -3.02 -4.16 3.81
C GLY A 79 -4.37 -4.74 4.29
N LEU A 80 -4.32 -5.39 5.46
CA LEU A 80 -5.42 -6.19 6.01
C LEU A 80 -6.42 -5.43 6.89
N GLY A 81 -6.23 -4.13 7.13
CA GLY A 81 -7.16 -3.32 7.92
C GLY A 81 -6.59 -2.72 9.20
N THR A 82 -5.43 -3.18 9.68
CA THR A 82 -4.77 -2.62 10.87
C THR A 82 -3.88 -1.42 10.48
N GLY A 83 -3.90 -0.35 11.28
CA GLY A 83 -2.99 0.81 11.18
C GLY A 83 -3.44 1.98 10.28
N TRP A 84 -3.63 1.76 8.98
CA TRP A 84 -3.65 2.86 8.00
C TRP A 84 -5.05 3.15 7.44
N GLY A 85 -5.89 3.88 8.17
CA GLY A 85 -7.27 4.21 7.78
C GLY A 85 -8.28 3.09 8.06
N ASN A 86 -9.58 3.34 8.02
CA ASN A 86 -10.62 2.35 8.32
C ASN A 86 -11.44 1.93 7.07
N VAL A 87 -11.33 2.66 5.96
CA VAL A 87 -12.00 2.34 4.70
C VAL A 87 -10.98 2.15 3.57
N THR A 88 -11.35 1.29 2.62
CA THR A 88 -10.63 1.15 1.34
C THR A 88 -11.47 1.80 0.26
N ALA A 89 -10.84 2.58 -0.60
CA ALA A 89 -11.48 3.26 -1.72
C ALA A 89 -10.81 2.88 -3.03
N VAL A 90 -11.60 2.91 -4.10
CA VAL A 90 -11.11 2.97 -5.47
C VAL A 90 -10.98 4.43 -5.84
N VAL A 91 -9.82 4.81 -6.36
CA VAL A 91 -9.55 6.15 -6.86
C VAL A 91 -9.26 6.10 -8.35
N ALA A 92 -9.66 7.13 -9.07
CA ALA A 92 -9.24 7.35 -10.45
C ALA A 92 -8.31 8.56 -10.48
N ALA A 93 -7.07 8.32 -10.88
CA ALA A 93 -5.99 9.27 -10.87
C ALA A 93 -5.75 9.85 -12.27
N ARG A 94 -5.39 11.14 -12.34
CA ARG A 94 -5.24 11.87 -13.59
C ARG A 94 -4.20 12.98 -13.50
N GLY A 95 -3.90 13.57 -14.66
CA GLY A 95 -2.85 14.58 -14.81
C GLY A 95 -1.47 13.91 -14.88
N ARG A 96 -0.46 14.52 -14.27
CA ARG A 96 0.87 13.90 -14.16
C ARG A 96 0.80 12.72 -13.18
N VAL A 97 1.24 11.55 -13.63
CA VAL A 97 1.30 10.34 -12.82
C VAL A 97 2.70 9.74 -12.91
N ILE A 98 3.33 9.55 -11.76
CA ILE A 98 4.57 8.77 -11.64
C ILE A 98 4.16 7.34 -11.31
N LEU A 99 4.48 6.43 -12.22
CA LEU A 99 4.20 5.01 -12.10
C LEU A 99 5.37 4.30 -11.40
N GLY A 100 5.07 3.52 -10.37
CA GLY A 100 6.03 2.66 -9.68
C GLY A 100 5.70 1.18 -9.92
N ASP A 101 6.32 0.29 -9.15
CA ASP A 101 6.15 -1.16 -9.36
C ASP A 101 4.83 -1.72 -8.78
N SER A 102 4.34 -1.14 -7.68
CA SER A 102 3.15 -1.63 -6.96
C SER A 102 2.04 -0.58 -6.81
N GLY A 103 2.31 0.63 -7.26
CA GLY A 103 1.42 1.77 -7.14
C GLY A 103 1.93 2.98 -7.89
N PHE A 104 1.29 4.11 -7.68
CA PHE A 104 1.58 5.36 -8.37
C PHE A 104 1.45 6.55 -7.45
N ARG A 105 1.97 7.70 -7.92
CA ARG A 105 1.74 9.03 -7.37
C ARG A 105 1.12 9.90 -8.45
N ALA A 106 0.06 10.62 -8.13
CA ALA A 106 -0.67 11.41 -9.12
C ALA A 106 -0.87 12.86 -8.68
N ALA A 107 -1.00 13.73 -9.68
CA ALA A 107 -1.26 15.16 -9.50
C ALA A 107 -2.70 15.41 -9.03
N ALA A 108 -3.64 14.59 -9.50
CA ALA A 108 -5.02 14.68 -9.09
C ALA A 108 -5.68 13.29 -9.05
N ALA A 109 -6.67 13.12 -8.19
CA ALA A 109 -7.45 11.90 -8.11
C ALA A 109 -8.85 12.15 -7.58
N ARG A 110 -9.81 11.35 -8.02
CA ARG A 110 -11.17 11.33 -7.48
C ARG A 110 -11.49 9.99 -6.86
N VAL A 111 -12.36 10.00 -5.85
CA VAL A 111 -12.90 8.77 -5.28
C VAL A 111 -14.02 8.27 -6.20
N VAL A 112 -14.00 6.97 -6.52
CA VAL A 112 -15.00 6.31 -7.37
C VAL A 112 -15.90 5.40 -6.55
N ALA A 113 -15.30 4.68 -5.61
CA ALA A 113 -16.00 3.74 -4.75
C ALA A 113 -15.35 3.65 -3.38
N VAL A 114 -16.13 3.33 -2.37
CA VAL A 114 -15.65 3.11 -0.99
C VAL A 114 -16.25 1.84 -0.43
N SER A 115 -15.45 1.02 0.24
CA SER A 115 -15.93 -0.07 1.07
C SER A 115 -15.80 0.27 2.55
N LEU A 116 -16.92 0.20 3.26
CA LEU A 116 -16.98 0.47 4.70
C LEU A 116 -16.32 -0.66 5.51
N PRO A 117 -15.85 -0.38 6.75
CA PRO A 117 -15.22 -1.38 7.59
C PRO A 117 -16.19 -2.52 7.90
N ARG A 118 -15.68 -3.76 7.92
CA ARG A 118 -16.45 -4.92 8.39
C ARG A 118 -16.87 -4.70 9.85
N GLY A 119 -18.05 -5.19 10.21
CA GLY A 119 -18.59 -5.01 11.56
C GLY A 119 -19.18 -3.62 11.85
N THR A 120 -19.26 -2.72 10.87
CA THR A 120 -19.95 -1.43 11.08
C THR A 120 -21.45 -1.68 11.29
N GLY A 121 -21.93 -1.41 12.50
CA GLY A 121 -23.35 -1.56 12.87
C GLY A 121 -24.30 -0.75 11.96
N PRO A 122 -25.56 -1.15 11.84
CA PRO A 122 -26.49 -0.62 10.84
C PRO A 122 -26.74 0.88 10.95
N ARG A 123 -26.84 1.43 12.17
CA ARG A 123 -27.03 2.88 12.41
C ARG A 123 -25.82 3.69 11.93
N ARG A 124 -24.62 3.28 12.35
CA ARG A 124 -23.35 3.92 11.97
C ARG A 124 -23.12 3.83 10.46
N ARG A 125 -23.47 2.69 9.84
CA ARG A 125 -23.41 2.51 8.40
C ARG A 125 -24.29 3.52 7.66
N ARG A 126 -25.58 3.65 8.02
CA ARG A 126 -26.50 4.62 7.40
C ARG A 126 -26.01 6.06 7.56
N ARG A 127 -25.38 6.39 8.69
CA ARG A 127 -24.74 7.70 8.89
C ARG A 127 -23.59 7.92 7.91
N TRP A 128 -22.70 6.95 7.75
CA TRP A 128 -21.59 7.05 6.80
C TRP A 128 -22.03 7.05 5.34
N GLU A 129 -23.04 6.27 4.98
CA GLU A 129 -23.62 6.27 3.64
C GLU A 129 -24.18 7.66 3.29
N ARG A 130 -24.88 8.32 4.23
CA ARG A 130 -25.36 9.71 4.06
C ARG A 130 -24.22 10.71 3.92
N LEU A 131 -23.23 10.65 4.83
CA LEU A 131 -22.08 11.55 4.78
C LEU A 131 -21.33 11.46 3.45
N LEU A 132 -21.11 10.23 2.96
CA LEU A 132 -20.43 10.00 1.67
C LEU A 132 -21.28 10.48 0.50
N ALA A 133 -22.61 10.32 0.55
CA ALA A 133 -23.50 10.82 -0.49
C ALA A 133 -23.52 12.36 -0.54
N GLU A 134 -23.48 13.02 0.62
CA GLU A 134 -23.46 14.48 0.74
C GLU A 134 -22.12 15.07 0.27
N ARG A 135 -20.99 14.53 0.73
CA ARG A 135 -19.65 15.09 0.44
C ARG A 135 -19.01 14.58 -0.84
N HIS A 136 -19.38 13.39 -1.30
CA HIS A 136 -18.82 12.77 -2.49
C HIS A 136 -19.95 12.23 -3.39
N PRO A 137 -20.74 13.12 -4.01
CA PRO A 137 -21.83 12.71 -4.90
C PRO A 137 -21.30 11.83 -6.03
N GLY A 138 -21.99 10.72 -6.29
CA GLY A 138 -21.60 9.73 -7.30
C GLY A 138 -20.63 8.62 -6.82
N VAL A 139 -20.12 8.69 -5.58
CA VAL A 139 -19.31 7.61 -5.03
C VAL A 139 -20.17 6.40 -4.66
N SER A 140 -19.81 5.24 -5.20
CA SER A 140 -20.48 3.98 -4.88
C SER A 140 -20.02 3.43 -3.52
N VAL A 141 -20.95 3.23 -2.58
CA VAL A 141 -20.64 2.70 -1.24
C VAL A 141 -20.95 1.20 -1.17
N TYR A 142 -19.95 0.41 -0.76
CA TYR A 142 -20.04 -1.04 -0.68
C TYR A 142 -19.93 -1.55 0.77
N ARG A 143 -20.75 -2.57 1.09
CA ARG A 143 -20.73 -3.26 2.39
C ARG A 143 -19.51 -4.16 2.60
N SER A 144 -18.83 -4.54 1.53
CA SER A 144 -17.63 -5.36 1.61
C SER A 144 -16.63 -4.97 0.54
N ARG A 145 -15.35 -4.99 0.92
CA ARG A 145 -14.22 -4.80 0.01
C ARG A 145 -14.25 -5.81 -1.14
N ARG A 146 -14.65 -7.06 -0.88
CA ARG A 146 -14.79 -8.10 -1.93
C ARG A 146 -15.79 -7.69 -3.01
N ARG A 147 -16.96 -7.16 -2.64
CA ARG A 147 -17.95 -6.67 -3.63
C ARG A 147 -17.43 -5.46 -4.40
N MET A 148 -16.77 -4.52 -3.72
CA MET A 148 -16.17 -3.36 -4.38
C MET A 148 -15.12 -3.78 -5.42
N VAL A 149 -14.17 -4.65 -5.05
CA VAL A 149 -13.13 -5.16 -5.95
C VAL A 149 -13.73 -5.97 -7.11
N ARG A 150 -14.78 -6.75 -6.88
CA ARG A 150 -15.47 -7.45 -7.97
C ARG A 150 -16.08 -6.48 -9.00
N ARG A 151 -16.62 -5.36 -8.55
CA ARG A 151 -17.24 -4.35 -9.43
C ARG A 151 -16.22 -3.40 -10.06
N HIS A 152 -15.10 -3.20 -9.38
CA HIS A 152 -13.98 -2.38 -9.79
C HIS A 152 -12.70 -3.23 -9.68
N PRO A 153 -12.47 -4.16 -10.63
CA PRO A 153 -11.25 -4.98 -10.62
C PRO A 153 -10.01 -4.11 -10.85
N PRO A 154 -8.81 -4.60 -10.49
CA PRO A 154 -7.55 -3.97 -10.84
C PRO A 154 -7.50 -3.68 -12.33
N GLU A 155 -7.01 -2.51 -12.70
CA GLU A 155 -6.86 -2.13 -14.10
C GLU A 155 -5.69 -2.89 -14.73
N ASP A 156 -5.85 -3.27 -16.00
CA ASP A 156 -4.76 -3.84 -16.79
C ASP A 156 -3.87 -2.70 -17.29
N LEU A 157 -2.65 -2.65 -16.77
CA LEU A 157 -1.63 -1.65 -17.11
C LEU A 157 -0.48 -2.26 -17.93
N SER A 158 -0.67 -3.45 -18.49
CA SER A 158 0.33 -4.12 -19.33
C SER A 158 0.75 -3.28 -20.54
N GLY A 159 -0.18 -2.52 -21.13
CA GLY A 159 0.10 -1.54 -22.19
C GLY A 159 1.02 -0.39 -21.77
N LEU A 160 1.19 -0.17 -20.46
CA LEU A 160 2.15 0.79 -19.88
C LEU A 160 3.44 0.10 -19.38
N GLY A 161 3.61 -1.19 -19.67
CA GLY A 161 4.73 -2.00 -19.21
C GLY A 161 4.66 -2.35 -17.71
N ILE A 162 3.48 -2.25 -17.08
CA ILE A 162 3.29 -2.51 -15.65
C ILE A 162 2.52 -3.80 -15.46
N GLU A 163 3.17 -4.76 -14.81
CA GLU A 163 2.52 -6.00 -14.42
C GLU A 163 1.89 -5.87 -13.02
N VAL A 164 0.58 -5.83 -12.95
CA VAL A 164 -0.16 -5.68 -11.69
C VAL A 164 -0.20 -7.00 -10.92
N ARG A 165 0.69 -7.14 -9.93
CA ARG A 165 0.81 -8.36 -9.11
C ARG A 165 0.16 -8.22 -7.73
N PRO A 166 -0.53 -9.28 -7.23
CA PRO A 166 -0.96 -9.34 -5.84
C PRO A 166 0.24 -9.42 -4.89
N SER A 167 0.07 -8.86 -3.70
CA SER A 167 1.08 -8.90 -2.63
C SER A 167 1.18 -10.33 -2.08
N PRO A 168 2.40 -10.90 -2.02
CA PRO A 168 2.60 -12.20 -1.39
C PRO A 168 2.55 -12.12 0.16
N ALA A 169 2.51 -10.92 0.74
CA ALA A 169 2.61 -10.70 2.18
C ALA A 169 1.55 -11.45 3.00
N VAL A 170 0.30 -11.44 2.55
CA VAL A 170 -0.80 -12.14 3.24
C VAL A 170 -0.56 -13.65 3.25
N ARG A 171 -0.09 -14.21 2.13
CA ARG A 171 0.26 -15.63 2.06
C ARG A 171 1.40 -15.96 3.01
N HIS A 172 2.45 -15.13 3.06
CA HIS A 172 3.56 -15.31 3.99
C HIS A 172 3.13 -15.26 5.46
N LEU A 173 2.23 -14.35 5.81
CA LEU A 173 1.68 -14.25 7.17
C LEU A 173 0.90 -15.52 7.56
N TRP A 174 0.03 -16.02 6.68
CA TRP A 174 -0.70 -17.28 6.94
C TRP A 174 0.24 -18.47 7.05
N THR A 175 1.28 -18.56 6.21
CA THR A 175 2.28 -19.62 6.33
C THR A 175 3.08 -19.53 7.62
N ALA A 176 3.42 -18.31 8.06
CA ALA A 176 4.09 -18.10 9.35
C ALA A 176 3.20 -18.52 10.52
N LEU A 177 1.91 -18.15 10.49
CA LEU A 177 0.95 -18.53 11.53
C LEU A 177 0.74 -20.04 11.60
N ALA A 178 0.57 -20.71 10.45
CA ALA A 178 0.42 -22.16 10.41
C ALA A 178 1.66 -22.88 10.95
N LEU A 179 2.86 -22.44 10.56
CA LEU A 179 4.12 -22.97 11.09
C LEU A 179 4.27 -22.67 12.58
N TRP A 180 3.84 -21.50 13.04
CA TRP A 180 3.88 -21.17 14.45
C TRP A 180 2.97 -22.08 15.28
N LEU A 181 1.72 -22.27 14.84
CA LEU A 181 0.75 -23.16 15.48
C LEU A 181 1.24 -24.61 15.52
N SER A 182 1.86 -25.10 14.42
CA SER A 182 2.40 -26.45 14.40
C SER A 182 3.53 -26.64 15.41
N GLY A 183 4.45 -25.68 15.54
CA GLY A 183 5.53 -25.81 16.53
C GLY A 183 5.03 -25.67 17.97
N VAL A 184 4.03 -24.82 18.25
CA VAL A 184 3.36 -24.79 19.56
C VAL A 184 2.74 -26.15 19.88
N LEU A 185 2.05 -26.78 18.93
CA LEU A 185 1.46 -28.10 19.11
C LEU A 185 2.54 -29.17 19.39
N VAL A 186 3.69 -29.12 18.71
CA VAL A 186 4.82 -30.03 18.96
C VAL A 186 5.37 -29.84 20.38
N VAL A 187 5.61 -28.60 20.82
CA VAL A 187 6.09 -28.31 22.20
C VAL A 187 5.08 -28.81 23.24
N TRP A 188 3.79 -28.60 23.01
CA TRP A 188 2.74 -29.06 23.91
C TRP A 188 2.64 -30.59 23.96
N SER A 189 2.84 -31.25 22.82
CA SER A 189 2.88 -32.71 22.73
C SER A 189 4.10 -33.29 23.48
N VAL A 190 5.25 -32.61 23.45
CA VAL A 190 6.44 -32.98 24.23
C VAL A 190 6.20 -32.81 25.73
N ALA A 191 5.48 -31.76 26.15
CA ALA A 191 5.09 -31.58 27.55
C ALA A 191 4.12 -32.66 28.05
N ALA A 192 3.38 -33.30 27.14
CA ALA A 192 2.52 -34.45 27.44
C ALA A 192 3.26 -35.80 27.45
N LEU A 193 4.52 -35.86 26.99
CA LEU A 193 5.34 -37.06 27.13
C LEU A 193 5.69 -37.31 28.60
N SER A 194 5.75 -38.59 28.99
CA SER A 194 6.12 -38.97 30.35
C SER A 194 7.52 -38.43 30.70
N ARG A 195 7.70 -37.91 31.93
CA ARG A 195 9.00 -37.42 32.43
C ARG A 195 10.12 -38.47 32.28
N GLY A 196 9.78 -39.76 32.33
CA GLY A 196 10.72 -40.86 32.13
C GLY A 196 11.26 -40.98 30.70
N ALA A 197 10.51 -40.53 29.68
CA ALA A 197 11.01 -40.48 28.29
C ALA A 197 11.98 -39.31 28.09
N LEU A 198 11.69 -38.15 28.71
CA LEU A 198 12.55 -36.97 28.63
C LEU A 198 13.92 -37.18 29.29
N LEU A 199 13.95 -37.90 30.42
CA LEU A 199 15.19 -38.21 31.15
C LEU A 199 16.08 -39.24 30.45
N ARG A 200 15.56 -39.97 29.46
CA ARG A 200 16.36 -40.93 28.66
C ARG A 200 17.09 -40.27 27.49
N MET A 201 16.80 -39.01 27.19
CA MET A 201 17.43 -38.35 26.05
C MET A 201 18.88 -37.96 26.33
N GLY A 202 19.78 -38.34 25.43
CA GLY A 202 21.19 -37.99 25.47
C GLY A 202 21.47 -36.54 25.04
N PRO A 203 22.68 -36.01 25.29
CA PRO A 203 23.05 -34.64 24.92
C PRO A 203 22.91 -34.34 23.41
N VAL A 204 23.23 -35.32 22.55
CA VAL A 204 23.12 -35.17 21.08
C VAL A 204 21.66 -35.01 20.64
N GLU A 205 20.75 -35.73 21.27
CA GLU A 205 19.31 -35.65 20.97
C GLU A 205 18.74 -34.30 21.41
N TRP A 206 19.17 -33.79 22.57
CA TRP A 206 18.84 -32.44 23.03
C TRP A 206 19.36 -31.35 22.10
N LEU A 207 20.60 -31.49 21.59
CA LEU A 207 21.14 -30.57 20.59
C LEU A 207 20.34 -30.61 19.29
N GLY A 208 19.88 -31.79 18.86
CA GLY A 208 18.99 -31.94 17.70
C GLY A 208 17.65 -31.22 17.89
N VAL A 209 17.02 -31.38 19.05
CA VAL A 209 15.76 -30.68 19.40
C VAL A 209 15.97 -29.16 19.41
N LEU A 210 17.06 -28.68 20.02
CA LEU A 210 17.39 -27.26 20.06
C LEU A 210 17.63 -26.69 18.65
N ALA A 211 18.40 -27.39 17.82
CA ALA A 211 18.66 -26.99 16.44
C ALA A 211 17.36 -26.90 15.62
N CYS A 212 16.47 -27.89 15.74
CA CYS A 212 15.15 -27.89 15.10
C CYS A 212 14.30 -26.70 15.57
N PHE A 213 14.29 -26.41 16.87
CA PHE A 213 13.56 -25.26 17.43
C PHE A 213 14.09 -23.93 16.88
N VAL A 214 15.42 -23.75 16.84
CA VAL A 214 16.05 -22.54 16.28
C VAL A 214 15.74 -22.40 14.80
N ALA A 215 15.84 -23.46 14.00
CA ALA A 215 15.53 -23.44 12.57
C ALA A 215 14.05 -23.10 12.31
N TRP A 216 13.14 -23.63 13.14
CA TRP A 216 11.73 -23.30 13.08
C TRP A 216 11.49 -21.80 13.39
N GLN A 217 12.05 -21.28 14.49
CA GLN A 217 11.94 -19.85 14.84
C GLN A 217 12.50 -18.94 13.75
N ALA A 218 13.68 -19.27 13.21
CA ALA A 218 14.30 -18.52 12.12
C ALA A 218 13.41 -18.51 10.85
N THR A 219 12.74 -19.62 10.54
CA THR A 219 11.81 -19.71 9.42
C THR A 219 10.58 -18.84 9.62
N VAL A 220 10.00 -18.85 10.82
CA VAL A 220 8.87 -17.97 11.18
C VAL A 220 9.27 -16.50 11.07
N VAL A 221 10.41 -16.10 11.67
CA VAL A 221 10.94 -14.73 11.59
C VAL A 221 11.14 -14.29 10.14
N ARG A 222 11.78 -15.13 9.31
CA ARG A 222 12.00 -14.84 7.88
C ARG A 222 10.70 -14.62 7.12
N LEU A 223 9.67 -15.43 7.39
CA LEU A 223 8.35 -15.27 6.75
C LEU A 223 7.64 -13.99 7.22
N VAL A 224 7.74 -13.64 8.50
CA VAL A 224 7.21 -12.38 9.04
C VAL A 224 7.95 -11.18 8.42
N CYS A 225 9.27 -11.20 8.31
CA CYS A 225 10.04 -10.15 7.64
C CYS A 225 9.64 -9.98 6.17
N ARG A 226 9.37 -11.09 5.45
CA ARG A 226 8.85 -11.04 4.07
C ARG A 226 7.41 -10.55 3.98
N ALA A 227 6.59 -10.76 5.01
CA ALA A 227 5.24 -10.21 5.08
C ALA A 227 5.24 -8.71 5.43
N SER A 228 6.22 -8.27 6.21
CA SER A 228 6.39 -6.88 6.68
C SER A 228 7.30 -6.04 5.80
N SER A 229 7.80 -6.56 4.68
CA SER A 229 8.68 -5.79 3.80
C SER A 229 7.97 -4.49 3.42
N PRO A 230 8.57 -3.32 3.71
CA PRO A 230 7.95 -2.04 3.42
C PRO A 230 7.59 -2.00 1.93
N PRO A 231 6.52 -1.27 1.56
CA PRO A 231 6.20 -1.10 0.14
C PRO A 231 7.47 -0.66 -0.57
N ALA A 232 7.84 -1.38 -1.62
CA ALA A 232 9.00 -1.06 -2.45
C ALA A 232 8.80 0.32 -3.08
N GLY A 233 9.16 1.35 -2.32
CA GLY A 233 9.26 2.74 -2.74
C GLY A 233 10.72 3.22 -2.71
N GLY A 234 11.65 2.32 -2.41
CA GLY A 234 13.08 2.59 -2.45
C GLY A 234 13.61 2.40 -3.86
N THR A 235 13.82 3.52 -4.55
CA THR A 235 14.83 3.68 -5.60
C THR A 235 14.71 2.73 -6.80
N ARG A 236 13.81 3.05 -7.74
CA ARG A 236 14.29 3.03 -9.12
C ARG A 236 15.36 4.12 -9.15
N GLY A 237 16.62 3.73 -9.33
CA GLY A 237 17.71 4.68 -9.52
C GLY A 237 17.24 5.73 -10.52
N GLU A 238 17.50 6.98 -10.17
CA GLU A 238 17.33 8.11 -11.06
C GLU A 238 17.82 7.71 -12.46
N PRO A 239 16.99 7.78 -13.51
CA PRO A 239 17.57 7.73 -14.84
C PRO A 239 18.57 8.89 -14.91
N PRO A 240 19.83 8.66 -15.34
CA PRO A 240 20.89 9.65 -15.28
C PRO A 240 20.55 10.79 -16.24
N TRP A 241 19.93 11.85 -15.71
CA TRP A 241 19.71 13.09 -16.43
C TRP A 241 20.21 14.23 -15.55
N SER A 242 21.54 14.39 -15.62
CA SER A 242 22.30 15.64 -15.55
C SER A 242 21.77 16.75 -14.65
N ASP A 243 22.39 16.85 -13.47
CA ASP A 243 22.73 18.11 -12.83
C ASP A 243 23.49 19.01 -13.83
N ASP A 244 22.77 19.87 -14.57
CA ASP A 244 23.35 21.06 -15.20
C ASP A 244 22.54 22.29 -14.77
N GLY A 245 22.48 22.49 -13.45
CA GLY A 245 22.04 23.74 -12.82
C GLY A 245 23.23 24.70 -12.71
N GLY A 246 23.42 25.52 -13.74
CA GLY A 246 24.49 26.50 -13.83
C GLY A 246 24.55 27.46 -12.63
N ARG A 247 25.72 27.48 -11.98
CA ARG A 247 26.21 28.68 -11.28
C ARG A 247 26.77 29.65 -12.30
N GLY A 248 25.93 30.55 -12.78
CA GLY A 248 26.37 31.77 -13.45
C GLY A 248 26.48 32.90 -12.43
N THR A 249 27.66 33.04 -11.80
CA THR A 249 28.10 34.28 -11.16
C THR A 249 29.36 34.73 -11.88
N GLY A 250 29.30 35.89 -12.55
CA GLY A 250 30.42 36.49 -13.27
C GLY A 250 29.94 37.26 -14.49
#